data_AF-A0A970SRV8-F1
#
_entry.id   AF-A0A970SRV8-F1
#
_cell.length_a   1.000
_cell.length_b   1.000
_cell.length_c   1.000
_cell.angle_alpha   90.00
_cell.angle_beta   90.00
_cell.angle_gamma   90.00
#
_symmetry.space_group_name_H-M   'P 1'
#
loop_
_entity.id
_entity.type
_entity.pdbx_description
1 polymer ?
#
loop_
_entity_poly.entity_id
_entity_poly.type
_entity_poly.pdbx_seq_one_letter_code
_entity_poly.pdbx_strand_id
1 'polypeptide(L)'
;MKKKFLLLPLLMFLLVACEPVIDPDDSSSTDPGVTDQVTSDPTDTASETSSEPDKDVKTEIDENALNYYFDFDLYSLLPKIYSADYLISEDSNEDYPIDVYIDLFDWDEQDIESYDDDLALLFAYDHFYGYIIKENLFIFATVDGNPYINIYSVAFYVPIFESSLWPKDAINAFFNSDEIGSLVPAFVSESSFNYYIVGEDEYAQLIIYTDYPTIDGENIYVNSLLNDGWIVDETYYDLFGYVCWDIEQQISLVFYWWDGVMYWSFMYFE
;
A
#
# COMPACT_ATOMS: atom_id res chain seq x y z
N MET A 1 32.49 14.29 27.05
CA MET A 1 32.94 13.01 27.65
C MET A 1 32.93 11.98 26.53
N LYS A 2 34.04 11.27 26.27
CA LYS A 2 34.09 10.26 25.20
C LYS A 2 33.31 9.01 25.64
N LYS A 3 32.10 8.82 25.14
CA LYS A 3 31.37 7.56 25.27
C LYS A 3 31.62 6.71 24.02
N LYS A 4 31.84 5.42 24.25
CA LYS A 4 32.16 4.42 23.23
C LYS A 4 30.87 4.00 22.55
N PHE A 5 30.85 4.04 21.22
CA PHE A 5 29.78 3.50 20.38
C PHE A 5 29.58 2.01 20.67
N LEU A 6 28.37 1.63 21.04
CA LEU A 6 27.91 0.26 21.11
C LEU A 6 26.93 0.07 19.94
N LEU A 7 27.39 -0.56 18.85
CA LEU A 7 26.48 -0.99 17.77
C LEU A 7 25.55 -2.08 18.34
N LEU A 8 24.25 -1.81 18.39
CA LEU A 8 23.21 -2.82 18.52
C LEU A 8 22.76 -3.27 17.11
N PRO A 9 22.38 -4.54 16.90
CA PRO A 9 22.06 -5.07 15.58
C PRO A 9 20.65 -4.65 15.14
N LEU A 10 20.57 -4.02 13.96
CA LEU A 10 19.34 -3.60 13.29
C LEU A 10 18.57 -4.84 12.78
N LEU A 11 17.25 -4.85 13.01
CA LEU A 11 16.33 -5.91 12.63
C LEU A 11 16.08 -5.88 11.11
N MET A 12 16.47 -6.96 10.45
CA MET A 12 16.43 -7.14 8.99
C MET A 12 15.02 -7.60 8.57
N PHE A 13 14.24 -6.76 7.90
CA PHE A 13 13.07 -7.20 7.14
C PHE A 13 13.52 -7.67 5.76
N LEU A 14 13.57 -8.99 5.57
CA LEU A 14 13.68 -9.64 4.27
C LEU A 14 12.27 -9.78 3.68
N LEU A 15 11.94 -8.99 2.65
CA LEU A 15 10.87 -9.33 1.73
C LEU A 15 11.40 -10.35 0.72
N VAL A 16 11.06 -11.62 0.93
CA VAL A 16 11.22 -12.69 -0.06
C VAL A 16 9.93 -12.75 -0.87
N ALA A 17 9.95 -12.16 -2.07
CA ALA A 17 8.98 -12.46 -3.10
C ALA A 17 9.21 -13.88 -3.60
N CYS A 18 8.24 -14.77 -3.42
CA CYS A 18 8.24 -16.10 -4.00
C CYS A 18 7.09 -16.15 -5.01
N GLU A 19 7.41 -16.03 -6.30
CA GLU A 19 6.46 -16.24 -7.40
C GLU A 19 6.02 -17.72 -7.42
N PRO A 20 4.73 -18.02 -7.64
CA PRO A 20 4.29 -19.39 -7.86
C PRO A 20 4.66 -19.86 -9.27
N VAL A 21 5.37 -20.98 -9.32
CA VAL A 21 5.63 -21.76 -10.53
C VAL A 21 4.31 -22.33 -11.06
N ILE A 22 3.92 -21.91 -12.27
CA ILE A 22 2.89 -22.54 -13.08
C ILE A 22 3.51 -23.78 -13.74
N ASP A 23 2.88 -24.94 -13.58
CA ASP A 23 3.07 -26.07 -14.49
C ASP A 23 1.69 -26.54 -15.01
N PRO A 24 1.54 -26.78 -16.34
CA PRO A 24 0.27 -27.11 -16.97
C PRO A 24 0.04 -28.63 -17.11
N ASP A 25 -1.22 -28.97 -17.41
CA ASP A 25 -1.73 -30.25 -17.91
C ASP A 25 -1.82 -31.44 -16.94
N ASP A 26 -3.05 -31.93 -16.71
CA ASP A 26 -3.37 -33.25 -17.26
C ASP A 26 -4.87 -33.45 -17.53
N SER A 27 -5.14 -34.08 -18.68
CA SER A 27 -6.47 -34.43 -19.18
C SER A 27 -6.67 -35.93 -19.14
N SER A 28 -7.86 -36.43 -18.80
CA SER A 28 -8.41 -37.71 -19.29
C SER A 28 -9.84 -37.89 -18.75
N SER A 29 -10.86 -37.90 -19.63
CA SER A 29 -11.52 -39.09 -20.21
C SER A 29 -12.18 -39.98 -19.12
N THR A 30 -13.48 -40.32 -19.13
CA THR A 30 -14.29 -40.94 -20.20
C THR A 30 -15.75 -41.09 -19.71
N ASP A 31 -16.70 -40.94 -20.64
CA ASP A 31 -18.10 -41.44 -20.60
C ASP A 31 -18.12 -43.00 -20.65
N PRO A 32 -19.18 -43.72 -20.19
CA PRO A 32 -20.29 -44.03 -21.11
C PRO A 32 -21.70 -44.22 -20.48
N GLY A 33 -22.70 -43.56 -21.07
CA GLY A 33 -23.86 -44.21 -21.74
C GLY A 33 -25.10 -44.64 -20.93
N VAL A 34 -26.30 -44.34 -21.47
CA VAL A 34 -27.35 -45.28 -21.96
C VAL A 34 -28.70 -44.54 -22.14
N THR A 35 -29.39 -44.92 -23.22
CA THR A 35 -30.60 -44.37 -23.84
C THR A 35 -31.93 -44.85 -23.21
N ASP A 36 -33.00 -44.04 -23.29
CA ASP A 36 -34.21 -44.27 -24.11
C ASP A 36 -35.56 -43.71 -23.55
N GLN A 37 -36.25 -43.02 -24.47
CA GLN A 37 -37.69 -42.96 -24.78
C GLN A 37 -38.81 -42.51 -23.79
N VAL A 38 -39.44 -41.38 -24.20
CA VAL A 38 -40.88 -41.11 -24.44
C VAL A 38 -41.91 -41.54 -23.39
N THR A 39 -42.66 -40.58 -22.81
CA THR A 39 -44.14 -40.60 -22.73
C THR A 39 -44.68 -39.17 -22.53
N SER A 40 -45.64 -38.80 -23.36
CA SER A 40 -46.44 -37.57 -23.30
C SER A 40 -47.68 -37.73 -22.41
N ASP A 41 -48.03 -36.74 -21.61
CA ASP A 41 -49.44 -36.34 -21.39
C ASP A 41 -49.52 -34.88 -20.90
N PRO A 42 -50.55 -34.10 -21.29
CA PRO A 42 -50.68 -32.69 -20.99
C PRO A 42 -51.59 -32.48 -19.77
N THR A 43 -51.18 -31.60 -18.87
CA THR A 43 -52.09 -30.99 -17.90
C THR A 43 -51.81 -29.50 -17.81
N ASP A 44 -52.78 -28.73 -18.31
CA ASP A 44 -52.98 -27.32 -18.00
C ASP A 44 -52.91 -27.11 -16.49
N THR A 45 -52.02 -26.21 -16.05
CA THR A 45 -52.11 -25.54 -14.76
C THR A 45 -51.61 -24.13 -14.96
N ALA A 46 -52.43 -23.18 -14.50
CA ALA A 46 -52.34 -21.75 -14.73
C ALA A 46 -50.92 -21.19 -14.58
N SER A 47 -50.47 -20.46 -15.59
CA SER A 47 -49.29 -19.62 -15.52
C SER A 47 -49.66 -18.37 -14.72
N GLU A 48 -49.49 -18.44 -13.41
CA GLU A 48 -49.29 -17.23 -12.62
C GLU A 48 -47.90 -16.71 -13.00
N THR A 49 -47.88 -15.64 -13.78
CA THR A 49 -46.66 -14.87 -14.03
C THR A 49 -46.25 -14.23 -12.71
N SER A 50 -45.50 -14.99 -11.91
CA SER A 50 -44.61 -14.44 -10.90
C SER A 50 -43.58 -13.64 -11.67
N SER A 51 -43.71 -12.31 -11.66
CA SER A 51 -42.66 -11.42 -12.11
C SER A 51 -41.48 -11.59 -11.15
N GLU A 52 -40.59 -12.52 -11.49
CA GLU A 52 -39.21 -12.51 -10.99
C GLU A 52 -38.64 -11.10 -11.23
N PRO A 53 -37.91 -10.52 -10.27
CA PRO A 53 -37.19 -9.28 -10.53
C PRO A 53 -36.28 -9.51 -11.74
N ASP A 54 -36.32 -8.56 -12.66
CA ASP A 54 -35.49 -8.56 -13.85
C ASP A 54 -34.03 -8.55 -13.38
N LYS A 55 -33.31 -9.65 -13.63
CA LYS A 55 -31.93 -9.88 -13.13
C LYS A 55 -30.91 -8.89 -13.70
N ASP A 56 -31.32 -8.05 -14.64
CA ASP A 56 -30.48 -7.06 -15.30
C ASP A 56 -30.67 -5.63 -14.76
N VAL A 57 -31.60 -5.39 -13.83
CA VAL A 57 -31.80 -4.06 -13.23
C VAL A 57 -30.88 -3.89 -12.02
N LYS A 58 -29.77 -3.17 -12.19
CA LYS A 58 -28.89 -2.77 -11.08
C LYS A 58 -29.67 -1.92 -10.07
N THR A 59 -29.63 -2.31 -8.79
CA THR A 59 -30.17 -1.53 -7.67
C THR A 59 -29.06 -1.15 -6.71
N GLU A 60 -29.28 -0.12 -5.89
CA GLU A 60 -28.32 0.24 -4.86
C GLU A 60 -28.14 -0.94 -3.90
N ILE A 61 -26.89 -1.29 -3.58
CA ILE A 61 -26.61 -2.39 -2.65
C ILE A 61 -27.18 -2.10 -1.25
N ASP A 62 -27.33 -3.14 -0.42
CA ASP A 62 -27.77 -2.96 0.96
C ASP A 62 -26.70 -2.23 1.80
N GLU A 63 -26.89 -0.92 1.98
CA GLU A 63 -26.04 -0.05 2.78
C GLU A 63 -25.89 -0.52 4.23
N ASN A 64 -26.94 -1.13 4.81
CA ASN A 64 -26.90 -1.58 6.19
C ASN A 64 -26.09 -2.87 6.32
N ALA A 65 -26.14 -3.74 5.31
CA ALA A 65 -25.32 -4.94 5.27
C ALA A 65 -23.83 -4.60 5.18
N LEU A 66 -23.44 -3.59 4.38
CA LEU A 66 -22.05 -3.13 4.35
C LEU A 66 -21.66 -2.47 5.67
N ASN A 67 -22.46 -1.51 6.15
CA ASN A 67 -22.17 -0.78 7.39
C ASN A 67 -22.10 -1.68 8.64
N TYR A 68 -22.68 -2.89 8.61
CA TYR A 68 -22.59 -3.84 9.71
C TYR A 68 -21.14 -4.18 10.12
N TYR A 69 -20.21 -4.15 9.17
CA TYR A 69 -18.80 -4.47 9.39
C TYR A 69 -17.97 -3.30 9.95
N PHE A 70 -18.58 -2.13 10.14
CA PHE A 70 -17.90 -0.91 10.53
C PHE A 70 -18.59 -0.25 11.73
N ASP A 71 -17.81 0.33 12.64
CA ASP A 71 -18.34 1.06 13.80
C ASP A 71 -18.89 2.46 13.46
N PHE A 72 -19.06 2.77 12.18
CA PHE A 72 -19.60 4.03 11.67
C PHE A 72 -20.31 3.82 10.34
N ASP A 73 -21.08 4.81 9.92
CA ASP A 73 -21.73 4.83 8.60
C ASP A 73 -20.67 5.07 7.51
N LEU A 74 -20.11 3.98 6.99
CA LEU A 74 -19.12 3.97 5.93
C LEU A 74 -19.76 4.30 4.59
N TYR A 75 -20.90 3.69 4.28
CA TYR A 75 -21.50 3.76 2.95
C TYR A 75 -21.89 5.19 2.56
N SER A 76 -22.22 6.07 3.52
CA SER A 76 -22.47 7.48 3.23
C SER A 76 -21.23 8.29 2.81
N LEU A 77 -20.02 7.74 2.98
CA LEU A 77 -18.78 8.33 2.51
C LEU A 77 -18.41 7.91 1.09
N LEU A 78 -19.00 6.83 0.57
CA LEU A 78 -18.61 6.22 -0.70
C LEU A 78 -19.48 6.71 -1.87
N PRO A 79 -18.98 6.65 -3.11
CA PRO A 79 -19.84 6.68 -4.27
C PRO A 79 -20.91 5.58 -4.18
N LYS A 80 -22.08 5.83 -4.77
CA LYS A 80 -23.17 4.85 -4.72
C LYS A 80 -22.83 3.63 -5.57
N ILE A 81 -22.97 2.45 -4.98
CA ILE A 81 -22.72 1.17 -5.64
C ILE A 81 -24.06 0.60 -6.10
N TYR A 82 -24.21 0.40 -7.41
CA TYR A 82 -25.38 -0.22 -8.02
C TYR A 82 -25.00 -1.57 -8.61
N SER A 83 -25.67 -2.64 -8.19
CA SER A 83 -25.46 -4.00 -8.70
C SER A 83 -26.76 -4.80 -8.62
N ALA A 84 -26.96 -5.69 -9.59
CA ALA A 84 -28.03 -6.68 -9.60
C ALA A 84 -27.59 -8.03 -9.02
N ASP A 85 -26.28 -8.29 -8.94
CA ASP A 85 -25.70 -9.54 -8.43
C ASP A 85 -24.39 -9.25 -7.68
N TYR A 86 -24.47 -9.22 -6.35
CA TYR A 86 -23.32 -8.94 -5.49
C TYR A 86 -23.28 -9.82 -4.25
N LEU A 87 -22.08 -9.96 -3.69
CA LEU A 87 -21.84 -10.61 -2.40
C LEU A 87 -20.95 -9.73 -1.54
N ILE A 88 -21.35 -9.51 -0.29
CA ILE A 88 -20.50 -8.88 0.73
C ILE A 88 -19.92 -9.98 1.60
N SER A 89 -18.60 -10.00 1.75
CA SER A 89 -17.88 -10.97 2.59
C SER A 89 -16.79 -10.30 3.43
N GLU A 90 -16.43 -10.90 4.57
CA GLU A 90 -15.32 -10.44 5.41
C GLU A 90 -14.19 -11.48 5.50
N ASP A 91 -12.95 -11.02 5.47
CA ASP A 91 -11.74 -11.84 5.62
C ASP A 91 -10.72 -11.23 6.61
N SER A 92 -11.23 -10.46 7.58
CA SER A 92 -10.43 -9.76 8.60
C SER A 92 -9.49 -10.72 9.35
N ASN A 93 -8.25 -10.28 9.55
CA ASN A 93 -7.23 -11.00 10.32
C ASN A 93 -6.33 -10.04 11.13
N GLU A 94 -5.24 -10.56 11.73
CA GLU A 94 -4.36 -9.74 12.58
C GLU A 94 -3.59 -8.66 11.79
N ASP A 95 -3.27 -8.92 10.52
CA ASP A 95 -2.57 -7.98 9.65
C ASP A 95 -3.55 -6.99 9.00
N TYR A 96 -4.79 -7.44 8.78
CA TYR A 96 -5.89 -6.67 8.21
C TYR A 96 -7.12 -6.68 9.14
N PRO A 97 -7.16 -5.80 10.17
CA PRO A 97 -8.23 -5.82 11.18
C PRO A 97 -9.64 -5.63 10.59
N ILE A 98 -9.71 -4.95 9.47
CA ILE A 98 -10.88 -4.81 8.61
C ILE A 98 -10.44 -5.31 7.25
N ASP A 99 -11.17 -6.26 6.67
CA ASP A 99 -11.01 -6.68 5.29
C ASP A 99 -12.38 -7.14 4.76
N VAL A 100 -13.03 -6.29 3.98
CA VAL A 100 -14.40 -6.50 3.49
C VAL A 100 -14.42 -6.39 1.97
N TYR A 101 -14.95 -7.43 1.33
CA TYR A 101 -15.09 -7.49 -0.12
C TYR A 101 -16.55 -7.30 -0.53
N ILE A 102 -16.74 -6.61 -1.65
CA ILE A 102 -17.99 -6.52 -2.38
C ILE A 102 -17.72 -7.10 -3.76
N ASP A 103 -17.99 -8.38 -3.95
CA ASP A 103 -17.93 -9.04 -5.27
C ASP A 103 -19.12 -8.55 -6.10
N LEU A 104 -18.86 -8.13 -7.34
CA LEU A 104 -19.84 -7.48 -8.22
C LEU A 104 -19.92 -8.28 -9.53
N PHE A 105 -20.69 -9.36 -9.51
CA PHE A 105 -20.72 -10.36 -10.59
C PHE A 105 -21.34 -9.84 -11.90
N ASP A 106 -22.06 -8.73 -11.83
CA ASP A 106 -22.70 -8.04 -12.94
C ASP A 106 -21.95 -6.77 -13.40
N TRP A 107 -20.80 -6.48 -12.82
CA TRP A 107 -19.93 -5.39 -13.26
C TRP A 107 -19.01 -5.83 -14.39
N ASP A 108 -18.56 -4.88 -15.19
CA ASP A 108 -17.46 -5.04 -16.14
C ASP A 108 -16.30 -4.09 -15.83
N GLU A 109 -15.25 -4.15 -16.65
CA GLU A 109 -14.09 -3.26 -16.50
C GLU A 109 -14.47 -1.77 -16.56
N GLN A 110 -15.49 -1.41 -17.34
CA GLN A 110 -15.92 -0.02 -17.47
C GLN A 110 -16.65 0.47 -16.23
N ASP A 111 -17.45 -0.40 -15.59
CA ASP A 111 -18.07 -0.10 -14.29
C ASP A 111 -16.98 0.16 -13.22
N ILE A 112 -15.93 -0.68 -13.17
CA ILE A 112 -14.79 -0.51 -12.25
C ILE A 112 -14.03 0.79 -12.52
N GLU A 113 -13.67 1.08 -13.77
CA GLU A 113 -13.00 2.33 -14.16
C GLU A 113 -13.83 3.56 -13.75
N SER A 114 -15.16 3.50 -13.97
CA SER A 114 -16.05 4.60 -13.60
C SER A 114 -16.12 4.82 -12.09
N TYR A 115 -16.12 3.73 -11.31
CA TYR A 115 -16.12 3.81 -9.86
C TYR A 115 -14.77 4.28 -9.30
N ASP A 116 -13.65 3.87 -9.91
CA ASP A 116 -12.31 4.37 -9.57
C ASP A 116 -12.19 5.88 -9.79
N ASP A 117 -12.68 6.38 -10.94
CA ASP A 117 -12.77 7.82 -11.23
C ASP A 117 -13.59 8.57 -10.17
N ASP A 118 -14.71 8.00 -9.71
CA ASP A 118 -15.53 8.58 -8.65
C ASP A 118 -14.80 8.59 -7.28
N LEU A 119 -14.01 7.56 -6.97
CA LEU A 119 -13.16 7.53 -5.77
C LEU A 119 -12.06 8.60 -5.82
N ALA A 120 -11.44 8.79 -6.98
CA ALA A 120 -10.39 9.80 -7.19
C ALA A 120 -10.88 11.25 -6.98
N LEU A 121 -12.19 11.49 -7.13
CA LEU A 121 -12.80 12.79 -6.84
C LEU A 121 -13.03 13.04 -5.35
N LEU A 122 -13.09 11.98 -4.53
CA LEU A 122 -13.44 12.03 -3.12
C LEU A 122 -12.23 11.91 -2.18
N PHE A 123 -11.26 11.09 -2.56
CA PHE A 123 -10.21 10.64 -1.65
C PHE A 123 -8.82 10.92 -2.19
N ALA A 124 -7.86 11.11 -1.28
CA ALA A 124 -6.45 11.07 -1.63
C ALA A 124 -6.06 9.63 -1.97
N TYR A 125 -5.18 9.47 -2.96
CA TYR A 125 -4.67 8.18 -3.39
C TYR A 125 -3.30 7.91 -2.74
N ASP A 126 -3.19 6.76 -2.08
CA ASP A 126 -1.91 6.18 -1.66
C ASP A 126 -1.53 5.07 -2.64
N HIS A 127 -0.32 5.11 -3.18
CA HIS A 127 0.06 4.17 -4.23
C HIS A 127 0.14 2.72 -3.75
N PHE A 128 0.37 2.49 -2.44
CA PHE A 128 0.53 1.15 -1.87
C PHE A 128 -0.81 0.59 -1.37
N TYR A 129 -1.70 1.47 -0.91
CA TYR A 129 -2.91 1.08 -0.21
C TYR A 129 -4.22 1.43 -0.94
N GLY A 130 -4.18 2.25 -1.99
CA GLY A 130 -5.37 2.74 -2.70
C GLY A 130 -5.92 4.03 -2.10
N TYR A 131 -7.23 4.25 -2.24
CA TYR A 131 -7.86 5.50 -1.80
C TYR A 131 -8.06 5.53 -0.29
N ILE A 132 -7.65 6.63 0.35
CA ILE A 132 -7.68 6.78 1.82
C ILE A 132 -9.06 7.29 2.27
N ILE A 133 -9.86 6.42 2.90
CA ILE A 133 -11.15 6.80 3.51
C ILE A 133 -10.90 7.51 4.86
N LYS A 134 -10.05 6.92 5.69
CA LYS A 134 -9.62 7.41 7.02
C LYS A 134 -8.20 6.92 7.32
N GLU A 135 -7.64 7.37 8.44
CA GLU A 135 -6.38 6.81 8.97
C GLU A 135 -6.48 5.28 9.02
N ASN A 136 -5.56 4.62 8.32
CA ASN A 136 -5.43 3.17 8.20
C ASN A 136 -6.64 2.46 7.55
N LEU A 137 -7.55 3.16 6.87
CA LEU A 137 -8.70 2.54 6.19
C LEU A 137 -8.75 2.98 4.73
N PHE A 138 -8.71 1.99 3.83
CA PHE A 138 -8.53 2.18 2.41
C PHE A 138 -9.62 1.48 1.60
N ILE A 139 -9.77 1.92 0.36
CA ILE A 139 -10.66 1.32 -0.63
C ILE A 139 -9.99 1.31 -2.00
N PHE A 140 -10.20 0.23 -2.74
CA PHE A 140 -9.94 0.19 -4.17
C PHE A 140 -10.99 -0.68 -4.87
N ALA A 141 -11.14 -0.48 -6.17
CA ALA A 141 -11.94 -1.32 -7.05
C ALA A 141 -11.04 -1.90 -8.13
N THR A 142 -11.17 -3.20 -8.42
CA THR A 142 -10.34 -3.85 -9.43
C THR A 142 -11.04 -5.08 -10.01
N VAL A 143 -10.38 -5.70 -10.99
CA VAL A 143 -10.77 -6.99 -11.57
C VAL A 143 -9.63 -7.99 -11.34
N ASP A 144 -9.86 -8.98 -10.48
CA ASP A 144 -9.01 -10.17 -10.36
C ASP A 144 -9.88 -11.42 -10.44
N GLY A 145 -10.00 -11.98 -11.65
CA GLY A 145 -10.98 -13.01 -11.98
C GLY A 145 -12.41 -12.48 -12.11
N ASN A 146 -12.93 -11.79 -11.09
CA ASN A 146 -14.20 -11.06 -11.09
C ASN A 146 -13.99 -9.61 -10.63
N PRO A 147 -14.89 -8.67 -10.99
CA PRO A 147 -14.88 -7.33 -10.43
C PRO A 147 -15.23 -7.34 -8.95
N TYR A 148 -14.49 -6.58 -8.15
CA TYR A 148 -14.79 -6.39 -6.74
C TYR A 148 -14.31 -5.02 -6.24
N ILE A 149 -14.91 -4.61 -5.13
CA ILE A 149 -14.43 -3.52 -4.29
C ILE A 149 -13.89 -4.13 -3.00
N ASN A 150 -12.71 -3.74 -2.57
CA ASN A 150 -12.16 -4.14 -1.28
C ASN A 150 -12.00 -2.92 -0.39
N ILE A 151 -12.46 -3.06 0.86
CA ILE A 151 -12.39 -2.04 1.90
C ILE A 151 -11.68 -2.66 3.09
N TYR A 152 -10.50 -2.15 3.38
CA TYR A 152 -9.60 -2.81 4.31
C TYR A 152 -8.81 -1.82 5.15
N SER A 153 -8.36 -2.30 6.30
CA SER A 153 -7.40 -1.60 7.15
C SER A 153 -6.15 -2.42 7.30
N VAL A 154 -5.02 -1.75 7.52
CA VAL A 154 -3.75 -2.40 7.85
C VAL A 154 -3.43 -2.17 9.33
N ALA A 155 -3.05 -3.23 10.03
CA ALA A 155 -2.69 -3.15 11.44
C ALA A 155 -1.49 -2.23 11.69
N PHE A 156 -0.61 -2.12 10.69
CA PHE A 156 0.56 -1.25 10.69
C PHE A 156 0.56 -0.40 9.43
N TYR A 157 0.00 0.80 9.53
CA TYR A 157 0.09 1.82 8.49
C TYR A 157 1.23 2.78 8.81
N VAL A 158 2.01 3.07 7.79
CA VAL A 158 3.09 4.05 7.86
C VAL A 158 2.82 5.08 6.77
N PRO A 159 2.30 6.27 7.13
CA PRO A 159 1.97 7.28 6.13
C PRO A 159 3.24 7.72 5.39
N ILE A 160 3.14 7.70 4.06
CA ILE A 160 4.20 8.19 3.17
C ILE A 160 3.82 9.59 2.73
N PHE A 161 4.77 10.51 2.88
CA PHE A 161 4.60 11.90 2.51
C PHE A 161 5.49 12.22 1.32
N GLU A 162 4.95 12.95 0.35
CA GLU A 162 5.69 13.40 -0.83
C GLU A 162 6.16 14.86 -0.65
N SER A 163 7.36 15.15 -1.14
CA SER A 163 7.92 16.50 -1.23
C SER A 163 8.70 16.67 -2.53
N SER A 164 8.40 17.74 -3.27
CA SER A 164 9.14 18.12 -4.50
C SER A 164 10.53 18.69 -4.22
N LEU A 165 10.88 18.91 -2.96
CA LEU A 165 12.18 19.43 -2.50
C LEU A 165 12.73 18.54 -1.39
N TRP A 166 14.03 18.65 -1.11
CA TRP A 166 14.66 18.01 0.05
C TRP A 166 13.86 18.33 1.33
N PRO A 167 13.31 17.33 2.05
CA PRO A 167 12.30 17.56 3.08
C PRO A 167 12.93 17.92 4.43
N LYS A 168 13.66 19.05 4.47
CA LYS A 168 14.32 19.56 5.68
C LYS A 168 13.35 19.74 6.86
N ASP A 169 12.10 20.10 6.57
CA ASP A 169 11.09 20.35 7.60
C ASP A 169 10.61 19.04 8.23
N ALA A 170 10.64 17.94 7.48
CA ALA A 170 10.40 16.60 8.02
C ALA A 170 11.53 16.14 8.95
N ILE A 171 12.79 16.43 8.59
CA ILE A 171 13.95 16.17 9.46
C ILE A 171 13.83 16.97 10.76
N ASN A 172 13.52 18.27 10.65
CA ASN A 172 13.26 19.14 11.79
C ASN A 172 12.15 18.60 12.70
N ALA A 173 11.01 18.24 12.13
CA ALA A 173 9.88 17.67 12.86
C ALA A 173 10.26 16.36 13.57
N PHE A 174 10.98 15.46 12.88
CA PHE A 174 11.41 14.19 13.44
C PHE A 174 12.31 14.36 14.66
N PHE A 175 13.26 15.30 14.62
CA PHE A 175 14.18 15.60 15.73
C PHE A 175 13.64 16.63 16.74
N ASN A 176 12.39 17.09 16.58
CA ASN A 176 11.78 18.16 17.38
C ASN A 176 12.71 19.40 17.52
N SER A 177 13.26 19.84 16.39
CA SER A 177 14.20 20.96 16.28
C SER A 177 13.90 21.80 15.05
N ASP A 178 14.15 23.11 15.11
CA ASP A 178 14.01 24.00 13.95
C ASP A 178 15.31 24.12 13.13
N GLU A 179 16.43 23.58 13.63
CA GLU A 179 17.77 23.81 13.09
C GLU A 179 18.40 22.56 12.46
N ILE A 180 18.08 21.36 12.94
CA ILE A 180 18.76 20.11 12.57
C ILE A 180 18.65 19.79 11.07
N GLY A 181 17.47 19.97 10.49
CA GLY A 181 17.23 19.77 9.06
C GLY A 181 18.04 20.69 8.16
N SER A 182 18.52 21.84 8.69
CA SER A 182 19.41 22.75 7.96
C SER A 182 20.89 22.34 8.04
N LEU A 183 21.25 21.43 8.94
CA LEU A 183 22.61 20.87 9.02
C LEU A 183 22.86 19.79 7.97
N VAL A 184 21.79 19.11 7.53
CA VAL A 184 21.86 18.02 6.56
C VAL A 184 21.95 18.61 5.15
N PRO A 185 23.02 18.33 4.39
CA PRO A 185 23.12 18.84 3.02
C PRO A 185 21.94 18.36 2.18
N ALA A 186 21.36 19.26 1.40
CA ALA A 186 20.23 18.90 0.54
C ALA A 186 20.71 18.04 -0.64
N PHE A 187 20.05 16.91 -0.88
CA PHE A 187 20.21 16.18 -2.14
C PHE A 187 19.33 16.81 -3.22
N VAL A 188 19.84 16.86 -4.46
CA VAL A 188 19.10 17.37 -5.61
C VAL A 188 18.70 16.19 -6.48
N SER A 189 17.39 15.99 -6.63
CA SER A 189 16.79 14.98 -7.51
C SER A 189 15.84 15.65 -8.49
N GLU A 190 15.69 15.06 -9.67
CA GLU A 190 14.64 15.44 -10.64
C GLU A 190 13.29 14.79 -10.27
N SER A 191 13.32 13.74 -9.46
CA SER A 191 12.14 13.04 -8.92
C SER A 191 11.73 13.66 -7.58
N SER A 192 10.47 13.47 -7.18
CA SER A 192 10.02 13.81 -5.84
C SER A 192 10.75 12.98 -4.77
N PHE A 193 10.82 13.53 -3.56
CA PHE A 193 11.21 12.80 -2.36
C PHE A 193 9.96 12.24 -1.70
N ASN A 194 10.07 11.01 -1.23
CA ASN A 194 9.09 10.38 -0.36
C ASN A 194 9.73 10.17 1.00
N TYR A 195 8.96 10.31 2.07
CA TYR A 195 9.46 10.06 3.41
C TYR A 195 8.39 9.53 4.34
N TYR A 196 8.83 8.76 5.33
CA TYR A 196 7.97 8.17 6.32
C TYR A 196 8.75 7.86 7.61
N ILE A 197 8.03 7.66 8.70
CA ILE A 197 8.62 7.32 10.00
C ILE A 197 8.19 5.89 10.37
N VAL A 198 9.16 5.05 10.72
CA VAL A 198 8.94 3.70 11.25
C VAL A 198 9.50 3.58 12.66
N GLY A 199 9.01 2.59 13.41
CA GLY A 199 9.42 2.37 14.79
C GLY A 199 8.78 3.36 15.75
N GLU A 200 9.06 3.18 17.04
CA GLU A 200 8.53 4.00 18.13
C GLU A 200 9.64 4.39 19.10
N ASP A 201 9.43 5.50 19.82
CA ASP A 201 10.32 6.01 20.86
C ASP A 201 11.79 6.11 20.40
N GLU A 202 12.70 5.47 21.12
CA GLU A 202 14.15 5.48 20.85
C GLU A 202 14.55 4.68 19.60
N TYR A 203 13.64 3.87 19.05
CA TYR A 203 13.86 3.10 17.83
C TYR A 203 13.19 3.73 16.59
N ALA A 204 12.58 4.90 16.75
CA ALA A 204 12.00 5.62 15.64
C ALA A 204 13.08 5.98 14.61
N GLN A 205 12.72 5.86 13.33
CA GLN A 205 13.59 6.14 12.20
C GLN A 205 12.80 6.91 11.15
N LEU A 206 13.34 8.04 10.71
CA LEU A 206 12.86 8.76 9.53
C LEU A 206 13.60 8.22 8.31
N ILE A 207 12.84 7.71 7.34
CA ILE A 207 13.36 7.27 6.04
C ILE A 207 12.93 8.28 4.99
N ILE A 208 13.88 8.74 4.19
CA ILE A 208 13.67 9.58 3.01
C ILE A 208 14.19 8.79 1.81
N TYR A 209 13.48 8.80 0.69
CA TYR A 209 13.96 8.20 -0.55
C TYR A 209 13.52 8.99 -1.79
N THR A 210 14.25 8.81 -2.88
CA THR A 210 13.91 9.39 -4.19
C THR A 210 14.41 8.48 -5.31
N ASP A 211 13.63 8.38 -6.37
CA ASP A 211 14.05 7.66 -7.58
C ASP A 211 15.28 8.35 -8.18
N TYR A 212 16.34 7.57 -8.35
CA TYR A 212 17.60 8.04 -8.86
C TYR A 212 18.29 6.90 -9.63
N PRO A 213 18.36 6.95 -10.97
CA PRO A 213 18.63 5.76 -11.79
C PRO A 213 20.06 5.20 -11.69
N THR A 214 20.99 5.93 -11.10
CA THR A 214 22.42 5.61 -11.15
C THR A 214 23.10 5.72 -9.79
N ILE A 215 24.00 4.78 -9.49
CA ILE A 215 24.75 4.73 -8.21
C ILE A 215 25.69 5.94 -8.00
N ASP A 216 25.93 6.77 -9.01
CA ASP A 216 26.73 7.98 -8.87
C ASP A 216 26.11 9.03 -7.92
N GLY A 217 24.81 8.92 -7.62
CA GLY A 217 24.13 9.67 -6.58
C GLY A 217 24.83 9.58 -5.22
N GLU A 218 25.42 8.44 -4.89
CA GLU A 218 26.19 8.28 -3.65
C GLU A 218 27.44 9.15 -3.65
N ASN A 219 28.23 9.10 -4.74
CA ASN A 219 29.44 9.90 -4.86
C ASN A 219 29.12 11.40 -4.82
N ILE A 220 28.01 11.82 -5.43
CA ILE A 220 27.53 13.20 -5.36
C ILE A 220 27.24 13.59 -3.92
N TYR A 221 26.52 12.75 -3.18
CA TYR A 221 26.13 13.04 -1.81
C TYR A 221 27.31 12.98 -0.82
N VAL A 222 28.22 11.99 -0.94
CA VAL A 222 29.49 11.94 -0.19
C VAL A 222 30.25 13.25 -0.36
N ASN A 223 30.41 13.73 -1.59
CA ASN A 223 31.13 14.98 -1.83
C ASN A 223 30.43 16.18 -1.20
N SER A 224 29.09 16.23 -1.20
CA SER A 224 28.34 17.29 -0.52
C SER A 224 28.57 17.28 0.99
N LEU A 225 28.47 16.10 1.62
CA LEU A 225 28.72 15.92 3.05
C LEU A 225 30.13 16.35 3.44
N LEU A 226 31.15 15.90 2.70
CA LEU A 226 32.54 16.25 2.96
C LEU A 226 32.80 17.76 2.80
N ASN A 227 32.16 18.42 1.84
CA ASN A 227 32.27 19.87 1.64
C ASN A 227 31.66 20.66 2.82
N ASP A 228 30.60 20.13 3.43
CA ASP A 228 29.95 20.73 4.61
C ASP A 228 30.59 20.27 5.94
N GLY A 229 31.72 19.54 5.87
CA GLY A 229 32.51 19.16 7.04
C GLY A 229 31.97 17.95 7.81
N TRP A 230 31.03 17.20 7.23
CA TRP A 230 30.57 15.94 7.80
C TRP A 230 31.67 14.87 7.74
N ILE A 231 31.57 13.92 8.65
CA ILE A 231 32.39 12.71 8.62
C ILE A 231 31.59 11.62 7.94
N VAL A 232 32.22 10.94 6.99
CA VAL A 232 31.65 9.83 6.21
C VAL A 232 32.48 8.58 6.49
N ASP A 233 31.83 7.51 6.92
CA ASP A 233 32.42 6.20 7.21
C ASP A 233 31.80 5.12 6.30
N GLU A 234 32.65 4.47 5.51
CA GLU A 234 32.29 3.38 4.59
C GLU A 234 32.61 1.99 5.15
N THR A 235 33.14 1.89 6.38
CA THR A 235 33.61 0.62 6.98
C THR A 235 32.53 -0.46 7.00
N TYR A 236 31.26 -0.06 7.10
CA TYR A 236 30.10 -0.95 7.18
C TYR A 236 29.17 -0.84 5.97
N TYR A 237 29.69 -0.38 4.83
CA TYR A 237 28.90 -0.12 3.63
C TYR A 237 28.07 -1.33 3.19
N ASP A 238 28.66 -2.53 3.13
CA ASP A 238 27.94 -3.75 2.72
C ASP A 238 26.82 -4.18 3.68
N LEU A 239 26.77 -3.62 4.89
CA LEU A 239 25.73 -3.93 5.89
C LEU A 239 24.64 -2.87 5.96
N PHE A 240 25.02 -1.59 5.87
CA PHE A 240 24.11 -0.47 6.14
C PHE A 240 24.20 0.67 5.11
N GLY A 241 25.24 0.73 4.29
CA GLY A 241 25.57 1.91 3.49
C GLY A 241 26.58 2.84 4.18
N TYR A 242 26.68 4.08 3.72
CA TYR A 242 27.56 5.09 4.33
C TYR A 242 26.98 5.57 5.65
N VAL A 243 27.76 5.47 6.73
CA VAL A 243 27.41 6.02 8.04
C VAL A 243 28.03 7.39 8.18
N CYS A 244 27.22 8.41 8.42
CA CYS A 244 27.65 9.80 8.39
C CYS A 244 27.19 10.54 9.64
N TRP A 245 28.01 11.45 10.15
CA TRP A 245 27.63 12.34 11.24
C TRP A 245 28.21 13.73 11.06
N ASP A 246 27.48 14.74 11.54
CA ASP A 246 28.00 16.10 11.55
C ASP A 246 29.18 16.20 12.53
N ILE A 247 30.03 17.21 12.35
CA ILE A 247 31.26 17.34 13.14
C ILE A 247 31.01 17.54 14.64
N GLU A 248 29.85 18.09 14.99
CA GLU A 248 29.43 18.32 16.38
C GLU A 248 28.63 17.13 16.95
N GLN A 249 28.36 16.10 16.14
CA GLN A 249 27.62 14.88 16.51
C GLN A 249 26.22 15.16 17.05
N GLN A 250 25.56 16.16 16.50
CA GLN A 250 24.16 16.51 16.74
C GLN A 250 23.21 15.60 15.97
N ILE A 251 23.63 15.13 14.79
CA ILE A 251 22.85 14.28 13.90
C ILE A 251 23.77 13.27 13.21
N SER A 252 23.21 12.10 12.95
CA SER A 252 23.82 11.15 12.04
C SER A 252 22.76 10.52 11.16
N LEU A 253 23.23 10.05 10.01
CA LEU A 253 22.40 9.42 9.00
C LEU A 253 23.15 8.25 8.39
N VAL A 254 22.37 7.34 7.84
CA VAL A 254 22.85 6.29 6.96
C VAL A 254 22.26 6.54 5.59
N PHE A 255 23.05 6.42 4.53
CA PHE A 255 22.52 6.52 3.17
C PHE A 255 23.18 5.53 2.22
N TYR A 256 22.43 5.12 1.21
CA TYR A 256 22.88 4.21 0.16
C TYR A 256 22.00 4.34 -1.08
N TRP A 257 22.53 3.85 -2.20
CA TRP A 257 21.80 3.62 -3.43
C TRP A 257 21.50 2.13 -3.59
N TRP A 258 20.26 1.80 -3.92
CA TRP A 258 19.87 0.44 -4.25
C TRP A 258 18.75 0.44 -5.29
N ASP A 259 18.94 -0.38 -6.33
CA ASP A 259 17.96 -0.65 -7.38
C ASP A 259 17.26 0.59 -7.97
N GLY A 260 18.04 1.63 -8.29
CA GLY A 260 17.50 2.84 -8.90
C GLY A 260 16.87 3.84 -7.91
N VAL A 261 17.10 3.67 -6.60
CA VAL A 261 16.58 4.55 -5.56
C VAL A 261 17.71 4.96 -4.61
N MET A 262 17.75 6.24 -4.24
CA MET A 262 18.59 6.75 -3.15
C MET A 262 17.79 6.76 -1.84
N TYR A 263 18.39 6.26 -0.76
CA TYR A 263 17.78 6.22 0.57
C TYR A 263 18.62 6.98 1.60
N TRP A 264 17.94 7.67 2.51
CA TRP A 264 18.51 8.26 3.71
C TRP A 264 17.70 7.83 4.92
N SER A 265 18.40 7.41 5.97
CA SER A 265 17.82 6.97 7.23
C SER A 265 18.40 7.82 8.35
N PHE A 266 17.51 8.42 9.15
CA PHE A 266 17.85 9.20 10.33
C PHE A 266 17.30 8.49 11.57
N MET A 267 18.12 8.44 12.62
CA MET A 267 17.77 7.79 13.89
C MET A 267 18.17 8.68 15.05
N TYR A 268 17.53 8.51 16.20
CA TYR A 268 18.03 9.06 17.45
C TYR A 268 19.25 8.27 17.92
N PHE A 269 20.32 8.98 18.27
CA PHE A 269 21.48 8.39 18.92
C PHE A 269 21.63 9.06 20.30
N GLU A 270 21.36 8.32 21.37
CA GLU A 270 21.67 8.73 22.75
C GLU A 270 23.09 8.32 23.21
#